data_AF-A0A965PK85-F1
#
_entry.id   AF-A0A965PK85-F1
#
_cell.length_a   1.000
_cell.length_b   1.000
_cell.length_c   1.000
_cell.angle_alpha   90.00
_cell.angle_beta   90.00
_cell.angle_gamma   90.00
#
_symmetry.space_group_name_H-M   'P 1'
#
loop_
_entity.id
_entity.type
_entity.pdbx_description
1 polymer ?
#
loop_
_entity_poly.entity_id
_entity_poly.type
_entity_poly.pdbx_seq_one_letter_code
_entity_poly.pdbx_strand_id
1 'polypeptide(L)'
;MSLISASNKEITIEQGEIDFPDRYGNRALGTVNNLKALLEAYGITVQYNVIKKDIDITIPRQTFTCDNYQNASLAMIKSYANLHRMPIGQIDNFIIAVAERNLINPVINWIESKPWDGVDRLPDLLATVQAENEEAKNKFIYRWMMGACAAAYSDDGIDACGVLVFQGDEGLGKTWWLRKLCPQN
;
A
#
# COMPACT_ATOMS: atom_id res chain seq x y z
N MET A 1 11.82 -35.35 -14.38
CA MET A 1 11.11 -34.52 -15.38
C MET A 1 9.63 -34.83 -15.31
N SER A 2 8.86 -34.12 -14.48
CA SER A 2 7.40 -34.14 -14.53
C SER A 2 6.94 -32.70 -14.63
N LEU A 3 6.34 -32.37 -15.78
CA LEU A 3 5.81 -31.05 -16.12
C LEU A 3 4.56 -30.80 -15.29
N ILE A 4 4.61 -29.84 -14.37
CA ILE A 4 3.42 -29.34 -13.69
C ILE A 4 2.68 -28.48 -14.73
N SER A 5 1.56 -29.03 -15.22
CA SER A 5 0.55 -28.30 -15.97
C SER A 5 0.05 -27.13 -15.13
N ALA A 6 0.45 -25.91 -15.49
CA ALA A 6 -0.20 -24.71 -15.02
C ALA A 6 -1.62 -24.70 -15.60
N SER A 7 -2.61 -24.93 -14.73
CA SER A 7 -4.02 -24.75 -15.05
C SER A 7 -4.25 -23.26 -15.31
N ASN A 8 -4.17 -22.88 -16.59
CA ASN A 8 -4.54 -21.57 -17.08
C ASN A 8 -6.07 -21.48 -17.01
N LYS A 9 -6.62 -21.05 -15.87
CA LYS A 9 -8.05 -20.72 -15.79
C LYS A 9 -8.28 -19.48 -16.64
N GLU A 10 -8.92 -19.69 -17.79
CA GLU A 10 -9.38 -18.62 -18.66
C GLU A 10 -10.23 -17.61 -17.88
N ILE A 11 -9.88 -16.34 -18.05
CA ILE A 11 -10.57 -15.21 -17.42
C ILE A 11 -11.93 -15.07 -18.10
N THR A 12 -12.98 -15.67 -17.55
CA THR A 12 -14.35 -15.32 -17.92
C THR A 12 -14.70 -14.04 -17.17
N ILE A 13 -14.42 -12.89 -17.80
CA ILE A 13 -14.97 -11.61 -17.37
C ILE A 13 -16.43 -11.65 -17.80
N GLU A 14 -17.36 -11.72 -16.84
CA GLU A 14 -18.76 -11.49 -17.17
C GLU A 14 -18.86 -10.10 -17.81
N GLN A 15 -19.29 -10.06 -19.07
CA GLN A 15 -19.49 -8.84 -19.85
C GLN A 15 -20.72 -8.10 -19.32
N GLY A 16 -20.66 -7.65 -18.06
CA GLY A 16 -21.63 -6.73 -17.51
C GLY A 16 -21.58 -5.43 -18.28
N GLU A 17 -22.75 -4.93 -18.68
CA GLU A 17 -22.87 -3.61 -19.28
C GLU A 17 -22.50 -2.56 -18.20
N ILE A 18 -21.37 -1.87 -18.38
CA ILE A 18 -20.95 -0.81 -17.46
C ILE A 18 -21.72 0.45 -17.82
N ASP A 19 -22.37 1.06 -16.83
CA ASP A 19 -23.01 2.34 -17.04
C ASP A 19 -21.99 3.48 -16.98
N PHE A 20 -21.49 3.90 -18.14
CA PHE A 20 -20.58 5.04 -18.25
C PHE A 20 -21.33 6.37 -18.14
N PRO A 21 -20.97 7.26 -17.19
CA PRO A 21 -21.64 8.55 -17.02
C PRO A 21 -21.43 9.53 -18.19
N ASP A 22 -20.24 9.56 -18.79
CA ASP A 22 -19.91 10.52 -19.85
C ASP A 22 -19.94 9.82 -21.22
N ARG A 23 -21.02 9.99 -21.99
CA ARG A 23 -21.18 9.37 -23.32
C ARG A 23 -21.40 10.39 -24.42
N TYR A 24 -20.88 10.10 -25.61
CA TYR A 24 -21.26 10.78 -26.85
C TYR A 24 -21.95 9.77 -27.77
N GLY A 25 -23.29 9.84 -27.79
CA GLY A 25 -24.12 8.78 -28.39
C GLY A 25 -23.90 7.45 -27.67
N ASN A 26 -23.57 6.40 -28.43
CA ASN A 26 -23.31 5.06 -27.89
C ASN A 26 -21.83 4.81 -27.52
N ARG A 27 -20.97 5.85 -27.50
CA ARG A 27 -19.54 5.70 -27.18
C ARG A 27 -19.21 6.36 -25.86
N ALA A 28 -18.48 5.64 -25.01
CA ALA A 28 -17.88 6.19 -23.80
C ALA A 28 -16.78 7.19 -24.16
N LEU A 29 -16.74 8.32 -23.46
CA LEU A 29 -15.67 9.30 -23.58
C LEU A 29 -14.46 8.91 -22.71
N GLY A 30 -13.26 9.38 -23.08
CA GLY A 30 -12.08 9.22 -22.26
C GLY A 30 -12.05 10.27 -21.14
N THR A 31 -12.85 10.06 -20.09
CA THR A 31 -12.93 10.97 -18.93
C THR A 31 -12.56 10.26 -17.64
N VAL A 32 -12.20 11.05 -16.62
CA VAL A 32 -11.91 10.53 -15.27
C VAL A 32 -13.11 9.80 -14.66
N ASN A 33 -14.34 10.27 -14.89
CA ASN A 33 -15.54 9.66 -14.33
C ASN A 33 -15.81 8.28 -14.95
N ASN A 34 -15.60 8.12 -16.26
CA ASN A 34 -15.73 6.83 -16.92
C ASN A 34 -14.66 5.83 -16.48
N LEU A 35 -13.43 6.31 -16.25
CA LEU A 35 -12.40 5.47 -15.65
C LEU A 35 -12.80 5.00 -14.24
N LYS A 36 -13.37 5.88 -13.40
CA LYS A 36 -13.87 5.49 -12.08
C LYS A 36 -14.95 4.42 -12.16
N ALA A 37 -15.95 4.60 -13.04
CA ALA A 37 -16.99 3.60 -13.26
C ALA A 37 -16.41 2.24 -13.71
N LEU A 38 -15.38 2.26 -14.57
CA LEU A 38 -14.65 1.05 -14.97
C LEU A 38 -13.95 0.40 -13.77
N LEU A 39 -13.20 1.17 -12.97
CA LEU A 39 -12.49 0.65 -11.81
C LEU A 39 -13.46 0.03 -10.79
N GLU A 40 -14.58 0.70 -10.51
CA GLU A 40 -15.63 0.21 -9.62
C GLU A 40 -16.27 -1.09 -10.13
N ALA A 41 -16.59 -1.18 -11.42
CA ALA A 41 -17.19 -2.38 -12.03
C ALA A 41 -16.27 -3.61 -11.93
N TYR A 42 -14.95 -3.41 -12.03
CA TYR A 42 -13.97 -4.49 -11.90
C TYR A 42 -13.45 -4.67 -10.47
N GLY A 43 -13.93 -3.88 -9.50
CA GLY A 43 -13.46 -3.90 -8.11
C GLY A 43 -11.97 -3.53 -7.97
N ILE A 44 -11.44 -2.72 -8.89
CA ILE A 44 -10.04 -2.27 -8.90
C ILE A 44 -9.91 -1.05 -8.00
N THR A 45 -9.00 -1.11 -7.05
CA THR A 45 -8.72 0.02 -6.14
C THR A 45 -7.45 0.72 -6.58
N VAL A 46 -7.53 2.05 -6.77
CA VAL A 46 -6.39 2.93 -7.10
C VAL A 46 -6.24 3.94 -5.97
N GLN A 47 -5.10 3.92 -5.28
CA GLN A 47 -4.83 4.78 -4.13
C GLN A 47 -3.41 5.32 -4.18
N TYR A 48 -3.21 6.53 -3.65
CA TYR A 48 -1.87 7.08 -3.44
C TYR A 48 -1.38 6.75 -2.04
N ASN A 49 -0.29 5.99 -1.94
CA ASN A 49 0.34 5.60 -0.70
C ASN A 49 1.25 6.72 -0.19
N VAL A 50 0.82 7.42 0.85
CA VAL A 50 1.53 8.61 1.36
C VAL A 50 2.88 8.28 2.01
N ILE A 51 3.11 7.02 2.38
CA ILE A 51 4.35 6.53 2.99
C ILE A 51 5.37 6.12 1.92
N LYS A 52 4.95 5.34 0.91
CA LYS A 52 5.81 4.98 -0.22
C LYS A 52 6.01 6.14 -1.22
N LYS A 53 5.14 7.16 -1.16
CA LYS A 53 5.02 8.25 -2.15
C LYS A 53 4.76 7.73 -3.57
N ASP A 54 3.90 6.72 -3.67
CA ASP A 54 3.67 5.98 -4.91
C ASP A 54 2.21 5.50 -5.04
N ILE A 55 1.77 5.17 -6.25
CA ILE A 55 0.41 4.70 -6.52
C ILE A 55 0.35 3.17 -6.33
N ASP A 56 -0.51 2.72 -5.42
CA ASP A 56 -0.84 1.32 -5.22
C ASP A 56 -2.15 1.00 -6.01
N ILE A 57 -2.06 0.07 -6.97
CA ILE A 57 -3.20 -0.39 -7.80
C ILE A 57 -3.53 -1.83 -7.48
N THR A 58 -4.64 -2.10 -6.80
CA THR A 58 -5.07 -3.46 -6.46
C THR A 58 -6.09 -3.98 -7.46
N ILE A 59 -5.74 -5.04 -8.22
CA ILE A 59 -6.66 -5.74 -9.13
C ILE A 59 -7.07 -7.08 -8.51
N PRO A 60 -8.36 -7.36 -8.31
CA PRO A 60 -8.81 -8.61 -7.72
C PRO A 60 -8.34 -9.84 -8.50
N ARG A 61 -7.93 -10.89 -7.77
CA ARG A 61 -7.54 -12.20 -8.32
C ARG A 61 -6.35 -12.17 -9.30
N GLN A 62 -5.56 -11.10 -9.30
CA GLN A 62 -4.34 -11.00 -10.08
C GLN A 62 -3.14 -10.71 -9.18
N THR A 63 -2.04 -11.38 -9.47
CA THR A 63 -0.75 -11.16 -8.80
C THR A 63 0.29 -10.89 -9.86
N PHE A 64 0.98 -9.77 -9.75
CA PHE A 64 2.10 -9.43 -10.62
C PHE A 64 3.41 -9.54 -9.85
N THR A 65 4.52 -9.65 -10.59
CA THR A 65 5.84 -9.55 -10.00
C THR A 65 6.08 -8.14 -9.46
N CYS A 66 6.85 -8.02 -8.37
CA CYS A 66 7.11 -6.74 -7.70
C CYS A 66 7.65 -5.67 -8.67
N ASP A 67 8.63 -6.05 -9.48
CA ASP A 67 9.35 -5.12 -10.37
C ASP A 67 8.50 -4.59 -11.54
N ASN A 68 7.42 -5.29 -11.88
CA ASN A 68 6.57 -4.92 -13.02
C ASN A 68 5.12 -4.65 -12.63
N TYR A 69 4.85 -4.53 -11.32
CA TYR A 69 3.50 -4.46 -10.78
C TYR A 69 2.69 -3.30 -11.37
N GLN A 70 3.29 -2.10 -11.40
CA GLN A 70 2.62 -0.90 -11.91
C GLN A 70 2.35 -0.99 -13.41
N ASN A 71 3.37 -1.30 -14.21
CA ASN A 71 3.22 -1.40 -15.66
C ASN A 71 2.21 -2.49 -16.06
N ALA A 72 2.24 -3.64 -15.38
CA ALA A 72 1.29 -4.72 -15.62
C ALA A 72 -0.13 -4.32 -15.24
N SER A 73 -0.31 -3.65 -14.09
CA SER A 73 -1.62 -3.15 -13.65
C SER A 73 -2.20 -2.11 -14.61
N LEU A 74 -1.38 -1.17 -15.09
CA LEU A 74 -1.78 -0.17 -16.09
C LEU A 74 -2.18 -0.85 -17.42
N ALA A 75 -1.41 -1.83 -17.88
CA ALA A 75 -1.72 -2.58 -19.08
C ALA A 75 -3.09 -3.31 -18.98
N MET A 76 -3.39 -3.87 -17.81
CA MET A 76 -4.69 -4.51 -17.56
C MET A 76 -5.85 -3.53 -17.56
N ILE A 77 -5.70 -2.36 -16.90
CA ILE A 77 -6.73 -1.31 -16.93
C ILE A 77 -6.98 -0.83 -18.37
N LYS A 78 -5.92 -0.63 -19.15
CA LYS A 78 -6.02 -0.27 -20.59
C LYS A 78 -6.71 -1.38 -21.39
N SER A 79 -6.45 -2.64 -21.07
CA SER A 79 -7.14 -3.79 -21.68
C SER A 79 -8.64 -3.75 -21.39
N TYR A 80 -9.05 -3.55 -20.13
CA TYR A 80 -10.46 -3.43 -19.76
C TYR A 80 -11.15 -2.23 -20.41
N ALA A 81 -10.47 -1.08 -20.49
CA ALA A 81 -10.99 0.08 -21.19
C ALA A 81 -11.23 -0.19 -22.69
N ASN A 82 -10.32 -0.92 -23.35
CA ASN A 82 -10.48 -1.32 -24.75
C ASN A 82 -11.66 -2.28 -24.96
N LEU A 83 -11.90 -3.22 -24.05
CA LEU A 83 -13.07 -4.11 -24.11
C LEU A 83 -14.38 -3.33 -24.14
N HIS A 84 -14.43 -2.21 -23.43
CA HIS A 84 -15.59 -1.31 -23.36
C HIS A 84 -15.53 -0.14 -24.36
N ARG A 85 -14.61 -0.18 -25.33
CA ARG A 85 -14.43 0.85 -26.38
C ARG A 85 -14.17 2.26 -25.83
N MET A 86 -13.61 2.37 -24.63
CA MET A 86 -13.24 3.65 -24.02
C MET A 86 -11.87 4.11 -24.57
N PRO A 87 -11.69 5.41 -24.91
CA PRO A 87 -10.39 5.94 -25.31
C PRO A 87 -9.32 5.78 -24.23
N ILE A 88 -8.18 5.16 -24.58
CA ILE A 88 -7.11 4.79 -23.61
C ILE A 88 -5.99 5.83 -23.44
N GLY A 89 -5.92 6.83 -24.32
CA GLY A 89 -4.73 7.69 -24.45
C GLY A 89 -4.37 8.53 -23.22
N GLN A 90 -5.32 8.80 -22.34
CA GLN A 90 -5.12 9.63 -21.13
C GLN A 90 -5.31 8.83 -19.83
N ILE A 91 -5.44 7.50 -19.90
CA ILE A 91 -5.71 6.66 -18.71
C ILE A 91 -4.62 6.84 -17.65
N ASP A 92 -3.35 6.94 -18.04
CA ASP A 92 -2.25 7.08 -17.09
C ASP A 92 -2.40 8.36 -16.25
N ASN A 93 -2.74 9.49 -16.89
CA ASN A 93 -3.00 10.77 -16.22
C ASN A 93 -4.27 10.72 -15.36
N PHE A 94 -5.30 10.00 -15.81
CA PHE A 94 -6.53 9.84 -15.05
C PHE A 94 -6.34 8.97 -13.81
N ILE A 95 -5.49 7.95 -13.88
CA ILE A 95 -5.13 7.12 -12.72
C ILE A 95 -4.46 7.98 -11.65
N ILE A 96 -3.53 8.85 -12.03
CA ILE A 96 -2.92 9.83 -11.11
C ILE A 96 -4.03 10.70 -10.48
N ALA A 97 -4.91 11.28 -11.30
CA ALA A 97 -5.99 12.13 -10.79
C ALA A 97 -7.00 11.40 -9.87
N VAL A 98 -7.20 10.10 -10.08
CA VAL A 98 -8.01 9.24 -9.19
C VAL A 98 -7.25 8.95 -7.89
N ALA A 99 -5.97 8.59 -7.98
CA ALA A 99 -5.13 8.28 -6.83
C ALA A 99 -4.97 9.47 -5.87
N GLU A 100 -4.79 10.69 -6.39
CA GLU A 100 -4.69 11.93 -5.61
C GLU A 100 -5.96 12.23 -4.78
N ARG A 101 -7.11 11.69 -5.20
CA ARG A 101 -8.37 11.82 -4.45
C ARG A 101 -8.58 10.70 -3.43
N ASN A 102 -7.73 9.68 -3.46
CA ASN A 102 -7.85 8.45 -2.69
C ASN A 102 -6.52 8.16 -1.97
N LEU A 103 -6.16 9.02 -1.02
CA LEU A 103 -4.96 8.86 -0.21
C LEU A 103 -5.11 7.68 0.75
N ILE A 104 -4.02 6.92 0.94
CA ILE A 104 -3.94 5.87 1.95
C ILE A 104 -2.65 5.99 2.75
N ASN A 105 -2.78 5.91 4.07
CA ASN A 105 -1.66 5.76 4.98
C ASN A 105 -1.68 4.33 5.56
N PRO A 106 -0.90 3.39 4.98
CA PRO A 106 -0.92 2.01 5.45
C PRO A 106 -0.43 1.86 6.89
N VAL A 107 0.40 2.78 7.38
CA VAL A 107 0.92 2.75 8.75
C VAL A 107 -0.17 3.15 9.75
N ILE A 108 -0.90 4.24 9.49
CA ILE A 108 -2.07 4.61 10.32
C ILE A 108 -3.12 3.49 10.27
N ASN A 109 -3.46 3.01 9.08
CA ASN A 109 -4.42 1.92 8.93
C ASN A 109 -4.03 0.68 9.74
N TRP A 110 -2.74 0.36 9.83
CA TRP A 110 -2.24 -0.73 10.65
C TRP A 110 -2.37 -0.43 12.14
N ILE A 111 -1.96 0.76 12.60
CA ILE A 111 -2.07 1.19 14.00
C ILE A 111 -3.53 1.17 14.47
N GLU A 112 -4.45 1.68 13.65
CA GLU A 112 -5.88 1.79 13.96
C GLU A 112 -6.67 0.49 13.67
N SER A 113 -6.03 -0.51 13.05
CA SER A 113 -6.69 -1.78 12.69
C SER A 113 -7.27 -2.54 13.88
N LYS A 114 -6.77 -2.27 15.10
CA LYS A 114 -7.26 -2.84 16.34
C LYS A 114 -7.33 -1.75 17.42
N PRO A 115 -8.45 -1.64 18.15
CA PRO A 115 -8.52 -0.75 19.30
C PRO A 115 -7.45 -1.11 20.34
N TRP A 116 -6.90 -0.09 21.00
CA TRP A 116 -5.99 -0.31 22.12
C TRP A 116 -6.74 -1.01 23.27
N ASP A 117 -6.11 -2.03 23.84
CA ASP A 117 -6.68 -2.88 24.89
C ASP A 117 -6.43 -2.35 26.31
N GLY A 118 -5.86 -1.14 26.44
CA GLY A 118 -5.58 -0.49 27.71
C GLY A 118 -4.33 -1.01 28.43
N VAL A 119 -3.62 -1.98 27.85
CA VAL A 119 -2.40 -2.53 28.45
C VAL A 119 -1.19 -1.78 27.92
N ASP A 120 -0.45 -1.14 28.83
CA ASP A 120 0.84 -0.52 28.52
C ASP A 120 1.92 -1.60 28.39
N ARG A 121 2.43 -1.76 27.17
CA ARG A 121 3.47 -2.74 26.81
C ARG A 121 4.84 -2.11 26.61
N LEU A 122 4.96 -0.79 26.76
CA LEU A 122 6.22 -0.10 26.56
C LEU A 122 7.29 -0.57 27.56
N PRO A 123 7.01 -0.75 28.86
CA PRO A 123 8.01 -1.26 29.81
C PRO A 123 8.53 -2.65 29.44
N ASP A 124 7.63 -3.57 29.07
CA ASP A 124 7.98 -4.92 28.64
C ASP A 124 8.86 -4.91 27.39
N LEU A 125 8.52 -4.04 26.43
CA LEU A 125 9.32 -3.86 25.22
C LEU A 125 10.72 -3.32 25.56
N LEU A 126 10.83 -2.31 26.41
CA LEU A 126 12.12 -1.72 26.82
C LEU A 126 13.01 -2.73 27.55
N ALA A 127 12.41 -3.63 28.32
CA ALA A 127 13.11 -4.71 29.02
C ALA A 127 13.72 -5.76 28.07
N THR A 128 13.25 -5.85 26.82
CA THR A 128 13.83 -6.78 25.84
C THR A 128 15.20 -6.33 25.30
N VAL A 129 15.59 -5.08 25.54
CA VAL A 129 16.87 -4.50 25.11
C VAL A 129 17.74 -4.29 26.34
N GLN A 130 18.99 -4.76 26.29
CA GLN A 130 19.98 -4.53 27.34
C GLN A 130 20.97 -3.45 26.91
N ALA A 131 21.28 -2.50 27.80
CA ALA A 131 22.29 -1.48 27.57
C ALA A 131 22.99 -1.12 28.89
N GLU A 132 24.22 -0.60 28.81
CA GLU A 132 24.95 -0.14 30.00
C GLU A 132 24.24 1.01 30.72
N ASN A 133 23.59 1.90 29.95
CA ASN A 133 22.81 3.01 30.46
C ASN A 133 21.31 2.80 30.18
N GLU A 134 20.62 2.22 31.16
CA GLU A 134 19.18 1.94 31.11
C GLU A 134 18.33 3.19 30.93
N GLU A 135 18.68 4.30 31.58
CA GLU A 135 17.93 5.56 31.47
C GLU A 135 18.00 6.13 30.05
N ALA A 136 19.20 6.21 29.48
CA ALA A 136 19.42 6.69 28.13
C ALA A 136 18.73 5.77 27.10
N LYS A 137 18.87 4.45 27.26
CA LYS A 137 18.19 3.45 26.42
C LYS A 137 16.68 3.68 26.40
N ASN A 138 16.05 3.75 27.57
CA ASN A 138 14.60 3.93 27.68
C ASN A 138 14.15 5.25 27.05
N LYS A 139 14.89 6.33 27.30
CA LYS A 139 14.60 7.64 26.74
C LYS A 139 14.71 7.67 25.21
N PHE A 140 15.76 7.06 24.64
CA PHE A 140 15.97 7.05 23.19
C PHE A 140 14.95 6.18 22.46
N ILE A 141 14.68 4.97 22.95
CA ILE A 141 13.68 4.09 22.34
C ILE A 141 12.30 4.76 22.40
N TYR A 142 11.91 5.30 23.56
CA TYR A 142 10.63 6.00 23.71
C TYR A 142 10.48 7.18 22.74
N ARG A 143 11.48 8.08 22.69
CA ARG A 143 11.45 9.25 21.80
C ARG A 143 11.44 8.84 20.34
N TRP A 144 12.17 7.80 19.97
CA TRP A 144 12.20 7.30 18.60
C TRP A 144 10.85 6.69 18.18
N MET A 145 10.22 5.88 19.03
CA MET A 145 8.88 5.31 18.75
C MET A 145 7.80 6.40 18.64
N MET A 146 7.83 7.38 19.55
CA MET A 146 6.94 8.54 19.48
C MET A 146 7.16 9.34 18.19
N GLY A 147 8.41 9.50 17.76
CA GLY A 147 8.76 10.12 16.49
C GLY A 147 8.22 9.34 15.29
N ALA A 148 8.33 8.01 15.29
CA ALA A 148 7.77 7.17 14.23
C ALA A 148 6.24 7.31 14.12
N CYS A 149 5.54 7.35 15.25
CA CYS A 149 4.09 7.59 15.27
C CYS A 149 3.78 9.02 14.78
N ALA A 150 4.46 10.03 15.31
CA ALA A 150 4.26 11.42 14.89
C ALA A 150 4.51 11.60 13.37
N ALA A 151 5.50 10.91 12.80
CA ALA A 151 5.76 10.93 11.37
C ALA A 151 4.64 10.26 10.56
N ALA A 152 4.08 9.16 11.07
CA ALA A 152 2.96 8.49 10.42
C ALA A 152 1.70 9.37 10.42
N TYR A 153 1.43 10.11 11.50
CA TYR A 153 0.24 10.97 11.66
C TYR A 153 0.42 12.42 11.15
N SER A 154 1.59 12.79 10.63
CA SER A 154 1.81 14.14 10.10
C SER A 154 1.49 14.22 8.62
N ASP A 155 0.63 15.17 8.24
CA ASP A 155 0.29 15.44 6.83
C ASP A 155 1.46 16.08 6.07
N ASP A 156 2.20 16.99 6.73
CA ASP A 156 3.32 17.74 6.15
C ASP A 156 4.67 17.02 6.30
N GLY A 157 4.65 15.81 6.88
CA GLY A 157 5.84 15.13 7.36
C GLY A 157 6.40 15.78 8.63
N ILE A 158 7.37 15.11 9.26
CA ILE A 158 8.17 15.72 10.33
C ILE A 158 9.64 15.46 10.02
N ASP A 159 10.50 16.40 10.40
CA ASP A 159 11.92 16.11 10.55
C ASP A 159 12.06 15.18 11.76
N ALA A 160 12.11 13.88 11.48
CA ALA A 160 12.39 12.88 12.50
C ALA A 160 13.81 13.11 13.03
N CYS A 161 13.92 13.83 14.16
CA CYS A 161 15.18 14.12 14.80
C CYS A 161 15.79 12.85 15.42
N GLY A 162 16.59 12.14 14.62
CA GLY A 162 17.50 11.09 15.10
C GLY A 162 17.17 9.68 14.59
N VAL A 163 18.22 8.91 14.35
CA VAL A 163 18.15 7.49 14.00
C VAL A 163 18.50 6.67 15.23
N LEU A 164 17.65 5.70 15.58
CA LEU A 164 17.95 4.74 16.64
C LEU A 164 18.94 3.70 16.11
N VAL A 165 20.12 3.64 16.71
CA VAL A 165 21.18 2.70 16.34
C VAL A 165 21.41 1.72 17.48
N PHE A 166 21.24 0.43 17.20
CA PHE A 166 21.60 -0.65 18.12
C PHE A 166 23.05 -1.07 17.88
N GLN A 167 23.90 -0.95 18.90
CA GLN A 167 25.30 -1.37 18.87
C GLN A 167 25.53 -2.59 19.76
N GLY A 168 26.43 -3.48 19.36
CA GLY A 168 26.84 -4.67 20.09
C GLY A 168 27.42 -5.71 19.14
N ASP A 169 27.72 -6.90 19.64
CA ASP A 169 28.30 -7.99 18.84
C ASP A 169 27.34 -8.50 17.74
N GLU A 170 27.91 -9.10 16.69
CA GLU A 170 27.14 -9.77 15.65
C GLU A 170 26.37 -10.96 16.23
N GLY A 171 25.21 -11.30 15.64
CA GLY A 171 24.41 -12.44 16.08
C GLY A 171 23.52 -12.21 17.31
N LEU A 172 23.58 -11.05 17.97
CA LEU A 172 22.70 -10.69 19.10
C LEU A 172 21.24 -10.42 18.72
N GLY A 173 20.85 -10.63 17.45
CA GLY A 173 19.45 -10.53 17.04
C GLY A 173 18.92 -9.11 16.81
N LYS A 174 19.76 -8.07 16.69
CA LYS A 174 19.37 -6.68 16.42
C LYS A 174 18.35 -6.53 15.28
N THR A 175 18.65 -7.10 14.11
CA THR A 175 17.76 -7.08 12.93
C THR A 175 16.48 -7.87 13.16
N TRP A 176 16.58 -8.99 13.88
CA TRP A 176 15.46 -9.86 14.19
C TRP A 176 14.48 -9.20 15.17
N TRP A 177 15.01 -8.50 16.17
CA TRP A 177 14.25 -7.71 17.14
C TRP A 177 13.39 -6.67 16.43
N LEU A 178 14.00 -5.87 15.52
CA LEU A 178 13.26 -4.87 14.76
C LEU A 178 12.18 -5.50 13.87
N ARG A 179 12.48 -6.64 13.22
CA ARG A 179 11.51 -7.38 12.41
C ARG A 179 10.32 -7.93 13.21
N LYS A 180 10.49 -8.16 14.51
CA LYS A 180 9.41 -8.67 15.37
C LYS A 180 8.45 -7.59 15.86
N LEU A 181 8.78 -6.31 15.70
CA LEU A 181 7.85 -5.21 15.97
C LEU A 181 6.72 -5.12 14.95
N CYS A 182 6.97 -5.54 13.72
CA CYS A 182 6.00 -5.52 12.64
C CYS A 182 5.39 -6.91 12.43
N PRO A 183 4.13 -7.00 11.97
CA PRO A 183 3.55 -8.27 11.55
C PRO A 183 4.40 -8.92 10.45
N GLN A 184 4.44 -10.26 10.45
CA GLN A 184 5.07 -11.00 9.36
C GLN A 184 4.11 -11.01 8.18
N ASN A 185 4.47 -10.29 7.11
CA ASN A 185 3.78 -10.31 5.82
C ASN A 185 3.98 -11.65 5.12
#